data_AF-A0A9E4MGJ3-F1
#
_entry.id   AF-A0A9E4MGJ3-F1
#
_cell.length_a   1.000
_cell.length_b   1.000
_cell.length_c   1.000
_cell.angle_alpha   90.00
_cell.angle_beta   90.00
_cell.angle_gamma   90.00
#
_symmetry.space_group_name_H-M   'P 1'
#
loop_
_entity.id
_entity.type
_entity.pdbx_description
1 polymer ?
#
loop_
_entity_poly.entity_id
_entity_poly.type
_entity_poly.pdbx_seq_one_letter_code
_entity_poly.pdbx_strand_id
1 'polypeptide(L)'
;MRVARYYCPTAHQTFCLLPDCLAARLSGSLDEVETVVAAVEAAPSIEAAADGLRPDIELPGAVRWVRRRYSAVRAALLVLVTSTPALLGKCQPTLAEVSERVRPPVLRHVRAEVEKQLGALPAPVGFAPRLRAVPRGRTPREHETGPDPPARPL
;
A
#
# COMPACT_ATOMS: atom_id res chain seq x y z
N MET A 1 -7.74 -3.23 17.32
CA MET A 1 -8.83 -3.47 16.35
C MET A 1 -9.19 -4.94 16.36
N ARG A 2 -10.47 -5.31 16.49
CA ARG A 2 -10.94 -6.70 16.41
C ARG A 2 -11.54 -6.92 15.02
N VAL A 3 -11.10 -7.97 14.32
CA VAL A 3 -11.62 -8.33 12.97
C VAL A 3 -12.56 -9.51 13.14
N ALA A 4 -13.80 -9.39 12.66
CA ALA A 4 -14.78 -10.47 12.72
C ALA A 4 -14.32 -11.66 11.85
N ARG A 5 -14.36 -12.87 12.43
CA ARG A 5 -14.09 -14.13 11.74
C ARG A 5 -15.40 -14.92 11.64
N TYR A 6 -15.71 -15.41 10.47
CA TYR A 6 -16.90 -16.20 10.19
C TYR A 6 -16.49 -17.59 9.73
N TYR A 7 -17.17 -18.61 10.24
CA TYR A 7 -17.00 -19.98 9.79
C TYR A 7 -18.12 -20.33 8.81
N CYS A 8 -17.76 -20.77 7.61
CA CYS A 8 -18.70 -21.34 6.64
C CYS A 8 -18.73 -22.86 6.83
N PRO A 9 -19.82 -23.46 7.37
CA PRO A 9 -19.90 -24.89 7.59
C PRO A 9 -19.94 -25.69 6.29
N THR A 10 -20.53 -25.14 5.22
CA THR A 10 -20.60 -25.81 3.91
C THR A 10 -19.24 -25.92 3.23
N ALA A 11 -18.40 -24.89 3.33
CA ALA A 11 -17.06 -24.88 2.74
C ALA A 11 -15.98 -25.38 3.72
N HIS A 12 -16.33 -25.62 4.99
CA HIS A 12 -15.40 -25.88 6.10
C HIS A 12 -14.24 -24.87 6.19
N GLN A 13 -14.51 -23.60 5.89
CA GLN A 13 -13.51 -22.55 5.83
C GLN A 13 -13.86 -21.39 6.77
N THR A 14 -12.84 -20.80 7.40
CA THR A 14 -12.99 -19.57 8.16
C THR A 14 -12.55 -18.39 7.30
N PHE A 15 -13.42 -17.41 7.10
CA PHE A 15 -13.11 -16.17 6.40
C PHE A 15 -13.25 -14.97 7.34
N CYS A 16 -12.64 -13.85 6.99
CA CYS A 16 -12.70 -12.62 7.77
C CYS A 16 -13.18 -11.49 6.85
N LEU A 17 -14.05 -10.62 7.35
CA LEU A 17 -14.37 -9.35 6.67
C LEU A 17 -13.29 -8.33 7.02
N LEU A 18 -12.07 -8.57 6.54
CA LEU A 18 -10.95 -7.67 6.75
C LEU A 18 -11.22 -6.39 5.94
N PRO A 19 -11.29 -5.20 6.56
CA PRO A 19 -11.42 -3.97 5.79
C PRO A 19 -10.25 -3.79 4.83
N ASP A 20 -10.53 -3.27 3.63
CA ASP A 20 -9.56 -3.14 2.54
C ASP A 20 -8.28 -2.40 2.99
N CYS A 21 -8.39 -1.45 3.91
CA CYS A 21 -7.25 -0.70 4.47
C CYS A 21 -6.23 -1.59 5.20
N LEU A 22 -6.69 -2.61 5.92
CA LEU A 22 -5.81 -3.58 6.58
C LEU A 22 -5.17 -4.54 5.57
N ALA A 23 -5.91 -4.89 4.52
CA ALA A 23 -5.38 -5.71 3.44
C ALA A 23 -4.31 -4.94 2.64
N ALA A 24 -4.54 -3.65 2.43
CA ALA A 24 -3.68 -2.75 1.67
C ALA A 24 -2.44 -2.26 2.45
N ARG A 25 -2.39 -2.47 3.78
CA ARG A 25 -1.35 -1.92 4.68
C ARG A 25 -1.13 -0.40 4.54
N LEU A 26 -2.15 0.29 4.05
CA LEU A 26 -2.22 1.73 3.86
C LEU A 26 -3.47 2.22 4.58
N SER A 27 -3.46 3.45 5.11
CA SER A 27 -4.69 4.06 5.59
C SER A 27 -5.58 4.44 4.39
N GLY A 28 -6.88 4.16 4.51
CA GLY A 28 -7.87 4.42 3.46
C GLY A 28 -8.25 3.18 2.65
N SER A 29 -9.31 3.30 1.85
CA SER A 29 -9.76 2.27 0.90
C SER A 29 -8.83 2.16 -0.32
N LEU A 30 -8.96 1.07 -1.10
CA LEU A 30 -8.23 0.94 -2.37
C LEU A 30 -8.59 2.06 -3.36
N ASP A 31 -9.83 2.55 -3.33
CA ASP A 31 -10.30 3.64 -4.21
C ASP A 31 -9.66 4.98 -3.84
N GLU A 32 -9.52 5.27 -2.54
CA GLU A 32 -8.78 6.45 -2.06
C GLU A 32 -7.31 6.36 -2.46
N VAL A 33 -6.69 5.19 -2.34
CA VAL A 33 -5.30 4.98 -2.75
C VAL A 33 -5.15 5.16 -4.25
N GLU A 34 -6.06 4.62 -5.05
CA GLU A 34 -6.09 4.77 -6.50
C GLU A 34 -6.22 6.25 -6.90
N THR A 35 -7.14 6.98 -6.28
CA THR A 35 -7.34 8.42 -6.51
C THR A 35 -6.07 9.21 -6.24
N VAL A 36 -5.40 8.93 -5.12
CA VAL A 36 -4.12 9.57 -4.77
C VAL A 36 -3.05 9.28 -5.80
N VAL A 37 -2.92 8.03 -6.24
CA VAL A 37 -1.88 7.65 -7.21
C VAL A 37 -2.17 8.23 -8.59
N ALA A 38 -3.43 8.26 -9.03
CA ALA A 38 -3.83 8.90 -10.27
C ALA A 38 -3.50 10.41 -10.26
N ALA A 39 -3.76 11.10 -9.14
CA ALA A 39 -3.39 12.51 -8.99
C ALA A 39 -1.87 12.72 -9.04
N VAL A 40 -1.08 11.80 -8.50
CA VAL A 40 0.40 11.86 -8.55
C VAL A 40 0.92 11.61 -9.96
N GLU A 41 0.35 10.65 -10.69
CA GLU A 41 0.74 10.37 -12.09
C GLU A 41 0.41 11.53 -13.03
N ALA A 42 -0.66 12.29 -12.74
CA ALA A 42 -1.06 13.46 -13.52
C ALA A 42 -0.33 14.76 -13.13
N ALA A 43 0.38 14.79 -12.00
CA ALA A 43 1.03 15.99 -11.49
C ALA A 43 2.42 16.21 -12.13
N PRO A 44 2.88 17.48 -12.24
CA PRO A 44 4.22 17.78 -12.74
C PRO A 44 5.34 17.32 -11.79
N SER A 45 5.03 17.15 -10.50
CA SER A 45 5.96 16.62 -9.49
C SER A 45 5.22 16.01 -8.31
N ILE A 46 5.93 15.20 -7.51
CA ILE A 46 5.40 14.62 -6.27
C ILE A 46 5.10 15.72 -5.26
N GLU A 47 5.92 16.76 -5.21
CA GLU A 47 5.76 17.92 -4.34
C GLU A 47 4.48 18.68 -4.68
N ALA A 48 4.21 18.92 -5.98
CA ALA A 48 2.97 19.55 -6.43
C ALA A 48 1.73 18.70 -6.10
N ALA A 49 1.80 17.38 -6.30
CA ALA A 49 0.73 16.47 -5.90
C ALA A 49 0.52 16.48 -4.38
N ALA A 50 1.61 16.47 -3.61
CA ALA A 50 1.56 16.43 -2.15
C ALA A 50 0.92 17.69 -1.55
N ASP A 51 1.28 18.86 -2.08
CA ASP A 51 0.72 20.15 -1.66
C ASP A 51 -0.80 20.21 -1.87
N GLY A 52 -1.29 19.72 -3.03
CA GLY A 52 -2.72 19.66 -3.33
C GLY A 52 -3.50 18.58 -2.57
N LEU A 53 -2.88 17.41 -2.32
CA LEU A 53 -3.56 16.26 -1.70
C LEU A 53 -3.63 16.35 -0.17
N ARG A 54 -2.65 16.97 0.47
CA ARG A 54 -2.52 17.05 1.94
C ARG A 54 -2.09 18.44 2.41
N PRO A 55 -2.89 19.49 2.16
CA PRO A 55 -2.57 20.85 2.61
C PRO A 55 -2.67 21.01 4.13
N ASP A 56 -3.21 20.02 4.84
CA ASP A 56 -3.40 20.00 6.29
C ASP A 56 -2.12 19.68 7.10
N ILE A 57 -1.03 19.30 6.43
CA ILE A 57 0.25 18.95 7.07
C ILE A 57 1.42 19.60 6.32
N GLU A 58 2.57 19.73 6.99
CA GLU A 58 3.78 20.26 6.36
C GLU A 58 4.21 19.44 5.14
N LEU A 59 4.71 20.13 4.10
CA LEU A 59 5.08 19.56 2.81
C LEU A 59 5.99 18.31 2.92
N PRO A 60 7.03 18.25 3.78
CA PRO A 60 7.83 17.03 3.91
C PRO A 60 7.01 15.83 4.40
N GLY A 61 6.01 16.06 5.26
CA GLY A 61 5.07 15.05 5.72
C GLY A 61 4.13 14.59 4.61
N ALA A 62 3.57 15.54 3.85
CA ALA A 62 2.72 15.27 2.70
C ALA A 62 3.46 14.43 1.63
N VAL A 63 4.69 14.83 1.27
CA VAL A 63 5.53 14.10 0.31
C VAL A 63 5.81 12.67 0.77
N ARG A 64 6.15 12.45 2.05
CA ARG A 64 6.33 11.08 2.58
C ARG A 64 5.05 10.25 2.49
N TRP A 65 3.90 10.86 2.82
CA TRP A 65 2.60 10.21 2.78
C TRP A 65 2.20 9.79 1.36
N VAL A 66 2.46 10.66 0.37
CA VAL A 66 2.25 10.41 -1.06
C VAL A 66 3.19 9.32 -1.57
N ARG A 67 4.51 9.48 -1.35
CA ARG A 67 5.53 8.53 -1.82
C ARG A 67 5.27 7.12 -1.31
N ARG A 68 4.84 6.97 -0.06
CA ARG A 68 4.51 5.65 0.50
C ARG A 68 3.39 4.94 -0.25
N ARG A 69 2.35 5.68 -0.67
CA ARG A 69 1.23 5.13 -1.45
C ARG A 69 1.64 4.83 -2.88
N TYR A 70 2.26 5.82 -3.53
CA TYR A 70 2.71 5.72 -4.92
C TYR A 70 3.68 4.54 -5.11
N SER A 71 4.72 4.44 -4.28
CA SER A 71 5.70 3.34 -4.38
C SER A 71 5.08 1.97 -4.14
N ALA A 72 4.11 1.85 -3.23
CA ALA A 72 3.43 0.59 -2.94
C ALA A 72 2.56 0.14 -4.12
N VAL A 73 1.76 1.05 -4.70
CA VAL A 73 0.95 0.75 -5.88
C VAL A 73 1.84 0.42 -7.08
N ARG A 74 2.87 1.22 -7.34
CA ARG A 74 3.80 0.98 -8.47
C ARG A 74 4.50 -0.37 -8.36
N ALA A 75 4.91 -0.78 -7.16
CA ALA A 75 5.46 -2.12 -6.95
C ALA A 75 4.42 -3.23 -7.24
N ALA A 76 3.16 -3.03 -6.83
CA ALA A 76 2.09 -3.98 -7.13
C ALA A 76 1.77 -4.06 -8.62
N LEU A 77 1.65 -2.94 -9.31
CA LEU A 77 1.42 -2.90 -10.75
C LEU A 77 2.57 -3.57 -11.51
N LEU A 78 3.83 -3.35 -11.11
CA LEU A 78 4.96 -4.02 -11.72
C LEU A 78 4.86 -5.55 -11.61
N VAL A 79 4.56 -6.07 -10.43
CA VAL A 79 4.36 -7.52 -10.25
C VAL A 79 3.20 -7.99 -11.10
N LEU A 80 2.06 -7.28 -11.11
CA LEU A 80 0.88 -7.66 -11.88
C LEU A 80 1.13 -7.74 -13.38
N VAL A 81 1.79 -6.73 -13.95
CA VAL A 81 2.14 -6.67 -15.38
C VAL A 81 3.08 -7.81 -15.75
N THR A 82 4.04 -8.15 -14.87
CA THR A 82 5.00 -9.24 -15.13
C THR A 82 4.42 -10.63 -14.88
N SER A 83 3.47 -10.78 -13.95
CA SER A 83 2.88 -12.07 -13.59
C SER A 83 1.64 -12.43 -14.41
N THR A 84 0.99 -11.44 -15.01
CA THR A 84 -0.34 -11.59 -15.64
C THR A 84 -0.38 -11.05 -17.07
N PRO A 85 0.56 -11.45 -17.96
CA PRO A 85 0.63 -10.91 -19.32
C PRO A 85 -0.61 -11.23 -20.15
N ALA A 86 -1.37 -12.28 -19.80
CA ALA A 86 -2.63 -12.62 -20.45
C ALA A 86 -3.73 -11.58 -20.23
N LEU A 87 -3.74 -10.90 -19.08
CA LEU A 87 -4.75 -9.88 -18.73
C LEU A 87 -4.32 -8.48 -19.20
N LEU A 88 -3.04 -8.16 -19.05
CA LEU A 88 -2.53 -6.79 -19.21
C LEU A 88 -1.67 -6.58 -20.46
N GLY A 89 -1.26 -7.64 -21.14
CA GLY A 89 -0.36 -7.57 -22.28
C GLY A 89 0.95 -6.86 -21.93
N LYS A 90 1.54 -6.18 -22.93
CA LYS A 90 2.64 -5.24 -22.70
C LYS A 90 2.05 -3.89 -22.30
N CYS A 91 2.28 -3.47 -21.07
CA CYS A 91 1.97 -2.14 -20.56
C CYS A 91 3.00 -1.71 -19.51
N GLN A 92 3.07 -0.41 -19.28
CA GLN A 92 3.81 0.19 -18.19
C GLN A 92 3.05 -0.03 -16.87
N PRO A 93 3.78 -0.16 -15.74
CA PRO A 93 3.18 -0.32 -14.42
C PRO A 93 2.70 1.03 -13.84
N THR A 94 1.85 1.73 -14.58
CA THR A 94 1.16 2.98 -14.18
C THR A 94 -0.34 2.74 -14.13
N LEU A 95 -1.06 3.46 -13.28
CA LEU A 95 -2.51 3.38 -13.25
C LEU A 95 -3.11 3.85 -14.57
N ALA A 96 -2.54 4.89 -15.18
CA ALA A 96 -2.97 5.39 -16.48
C ALA A 96 -3.02 4.26 -17.54
N GLU A 97 -1.92 3.53 -17.77
CA GLU A 97 -1.90 2.48 -18.80
C GLU A 97 -2.70 1.24 -18.41
N VAL A 98 -2.71 0.87 -17.12
CA VAL A 98 -3.47 -0.30 -16.67
C VAL A 98 -4.98 -0.04 -16.76
N SER A 99 -5.43 1.20 -16.54
CA SER A 99 -6.85 1.59 -16.64
C SER A 99 -7.42 1.50 -18.05
N GLU A 100 -6.58 1.52 -19.09
CA GLU A 100 -7.02 1.30 -20.48
C GLU A 100 -7.44 -0.16 -20.74
N ARG A 101 -6.95 -1.09 -19.92
CA ARG A 101 -7.15 -2.54 -20.07
C ARG A 101 -8.12 -3.12 -19.05
N VAL A 102 -8.34 -2.38 -17.96
CA VAL A 102 -9.08 -2.84 -16.80
C VAL A 102 -10.10 -1.80 -16.37
N ARG A 103 -11.33 -2.22 -16.11
CA ARG A 103 -12.39 -1.30 -15.65
C ARG A 103 -12.01 -0.62 -14.32
N PRO A 104 -12.32 0.68 -14.16
CA PRO A 104 -12.23 1.34 -12.86
C PRO A 104 -13.27 0.78 -11.86
N PRO A 105 -12.99 0.84 -10.54
CA PRO A 105 -11.69 1.14 -9.93
C PRO A 105 -10.70 -0.01 -10.14
N VAL A 106 -9.54 0.32 -10.71
CA VAL A 106 -8.54 -0.61 -11.25
C VAL A 106 -8.01 -1.54 -10.16
N LEU A 107 -7.61 -0.99 -9.00
CA LEU A 107 -7.00 -1.75 -7.92
C LEU A 107 -7.96 -2.77 -7.31
N ARG A 108 -9.25 -2.44 -7.20
CA ARG A 108 -10.26 -3.42 -6.75
C ARG A 108 -10.50 -4.48 -7.79
N HIS A 109 -10.63 -4.09 -9.06
CA HIS A 109 -10.93 -5.04 -10.12
C HIS A 109 -9.78 -6.02 -10.33
N VAL A 110 -8.55 -5.53 -10.44
CA VAL A 110 -7.37 -6.39 -10.55
C VAL A 110 -7.25 -7.30 -9.34
N ARG A 111 -7.52 -6.80 -8.12
CA ARG A 111 -7.50 -7.61 -6.90
C ARG A 111 -8.50 -8.78 -6.95
N ALA A 112 -9.67 -8.59 -7.55
CA ALA A 112 -10.65 -9.66 -7.73
C ALA A 112 -10.18 -10.68 -8.79
N GLU A 113 -9.63 -10.23 -9.92
CA GLU A 113 -9.12 -11.10 -10.98
C GLU A 113 -7.95 -11.99 -10.51
N VAL A 114 -7.10 -11.46 -9.64
CA VAL A 114 -5.92 -12.17 -9.10
C VAL A 114 -6.17 -12.77 -7.72
N GLU A 115 -7.42 -13.03 -7.34
CA GLU A 115 -7.81 -13.51 -6.00
C GLU A 115 -6.95 -14.71 -5.53
N LYS A 116 -6.73 -15.68 -6.43
CA LYS A 116 -5.96 -16.91 -6.15
C LYS A 116 -4.47 -16.63 -5.88
N GLN A 117 -3.97 -15.47 -6.27
CA GLN A 117 -2.56 -15.10 -6.24
C GLN A 117 -2.27 -14.00 -5.20
N LEU A 118 -3.28 -13.52 -4.46
CA LEU A 118 -3.14 -12.43 -3.48
C LEU A 118 -2.07 -12.69 -2.41
N GLY A 119 -1.81 -13.95 -2.07
CA GLY A 119 -0.75 -14.34 -1.13
C GLY A 119 0.66 -14.02 -1.63
N ALA A 120 0.88 -14.01 -2.94
CA ALA A 120 2.18 -13.74 -3.56
C ALA A 120 2.36 -12.26 -3.95
N LEU A 121 1.28 -11.50 -4.02
CA LEU A 121 1.31 -10.11 -4.46
C LEU A 121 1.67 -9.13 -3.32
N PRO A 122 2.43 -8.06 -3.63
CA PRO A 122 2.70 -7.02 -2.65
C PRO A 122 1.43 -6.23 -2.33
N ALA A 123 1.39 -5.65 -1.13
CA ALA A 123 0.39 -4.63 -0.79
C ALA A 123 0.56 -3.41 -1.71
N PRO A 124 -0.53 -2.71 -2.10
CA PRO A 124 -1.87 -2.84 -1.54
C PRO A 124 -2.79 -3.87 -2.21
N VAL A 125 -2.40 -4.43 -3.36
CA VAL A 125 -3.23 -5.39 -4.11
C VAL A 125 -3.27 -6.75 -3.41
N GLY A 126 -2.12 -7.29 -3.00
CA GLY A 126 -2.01 -8.54 -2.26
C GLY A 126 -1.78 -8.37 -0.76
N PHE A 127 -1.38 -9.43 -0.08
CA PHE A 127 -1.19 -9.45 1.38
C PHE A 127 0.21 -9.03 1.83
N ALA A 128 1.08 -8.64 0.89
CA ALA A 128 2.52 -8.43 1.09
C ALA A 128 3.13 -9.68 1.75
N PRO A 129 3.48 -10.72 0.96
CA PRO A 129 4.21 -11.85 1.50
C PRO A 129 5.38 -11.29 2.30
N ARG A 130 5.60 -11.81 3.51
CA ARG A 130 6.75 -11.41 4.32
C ARG A 130 7.98 -11.80 3.51
N LEU A 131 8.54 -10.87 2.74
CA LEU A 131 9.89 -10.97 2.25
C LEU A 131 10.70 -11.21 3.53
N ARG A 132 11.32 -12.40 3.64
CA ARG A 132 12.20 -12.73 4.78
C ARG A 132 13.05 -11.49 5.01
N ALA A 133 12.86 -10.85 6.15
CA ALA A 133 13.50 -9.58 6.43
C ALA A 133 14.99 -9.79 6.18
N VAL A 134 15.54 -9.12 5.17
CA VAL A 134 16.98 -8.93 5.11
C VAL A 134 17.30 -8.29 6.46
N PRO A 135 18.18 -8.87 7.29
CA PRO A 135 18.55 -8.28 8.56
C PRO A 135 18.89 -6.83 8.25
N ARG A 136 18.11 -5.89 8.80
CA ARG A 136 18.51 -4.48 8.74
C ARG A 136 19.85 -4.48 9.46
N GLY A 137 20.93 -4.31 8.70
CA GLY A 137 22.24 -4.04 9.28
C GLY A 137 21.99 -2.94 10.29
N ARG A 138 22.28 -3.25 11.55
CA ARG A 138 22.01 -2.40 12.71
C ARG A 138 22.60 -1.02 12.40
N THR A 139 21.77 -0.06 12.00
CA THR A 139 22.24 1.31 11.80
C THR A 139 22.55 1.86 13.19
N PRO A 140 23.76 2.37 13.46
CA PRO A 140 24.15 2.89 14.78
C PRO A 140 23.54 4.28 15.04
N ARG A 141 22.20 4.36 14.96
CA ARG A 141 21.41 5.56 15.29
C ARG A 141 20.41 5.26 16.40
N GLU A 142 20.80 4.39 17.32
CA GLU A 142 20.21 4.41 18.66
C GLU A 142 20.67 5.75 19.27
N HIS A 143 19.73 6.67 19.53
CA HIS A 143 20.05 7.87 20.31
C HIS A 143 20.56 7.39 21.67
N GLU A 144 21.76 7.80 22.07
CA GLU A 144 22.19 7.66 23.46
C GLU A 144 21.14 8.33 24.33
N THR A 145 20.46 7.52 25.15
CA THR A 145 19.63 8.04 26.23
C THR A 145 20.58 8.76 27.18
N GLY A 146 20.47 10.09 27.23
CA GLY A 146 21.23 10.89 28.19
C GLY A 146 20.94 10.45 29.63
N PRO A 147 21.87 10.68 30.56
CA PRO A 147 21.73 10.22 31.94
C PRO A 147 20.43 10.73 32.56
N ASP A 148 19.77 9.88 33.36
CA ASP A 148 18.55 10.23 34.06
C ASP A 148 18.76 11.49 34.93
N PRO A 149 17.79 12.42 34.96
CA PRO A 149 17.89 13.61 35.78
C PRO A 149 17.91 13.25 37.28
N PRO A 150 18.66 13.99 38.11
CA PRO A 150 18.78 13.70 39.54
C PRO A 150 17.43 13.83 40.26
N ALA A 151 17.21 12.95 41.23
CA ALA A 151 16.00 12.96 42.05
C ALA A 151 15.87 14.29 42.82
N ARG A 152 14.65 14.84 42.83
CA ARG A 152 14.33 16.11 43.49
C ARG A 152 14.44 15.95 45.01
N PRO A 153 15.17 16.82 45.72
CA PRO A 153 15.20 16.78 47.18
C PRO A 153 13.86 17.23 47.79
N LEU A 154 13.52 16.62 48.93
CA LEU A 154 12.33 16.85 49.74
C LEU A 154 12.32 18.25 50.40
#